data_AF-A0A2V7EL48-F1
#
_entry.id   AF-A0A2V7EL48-F1
#
_cell.length_a   1.000
_cell.length_b   1.000
_cell.length_c   1.000
_cell.angle_alpha   90.00
_cell.angle_beta   90.00
_cell.angle_gamma   90.00
#
_symmetry.space_group_name_H-M   'P 1'
#
loop_
_entity.id
_entity.type
_entity.pdbx_description
1 polymer ?
#
loop_
_entity_poly.entity_id
_entity_poly.type
_entity_poly.pdbx_seq_one_letter_code
_entity_poly.pdbx_strand_id
1 'polypeptide(L)' 'RVGAALMEECFHDARQRGADVIWLQVWKEAPWAVGFYQRMGFSVVGSALFYFGEQIGNDHVMARGIAP' A
#
# COMPACT_ATOMS: atom_id res chain seq x y z
N ARG A 1 3.08 -10.82 -13.26
CA ARG A 1 2.43 -9.86 -14.18
C ARG A 1 1.03 -9.47 -13.70
N VAL A 2 0.21 -10.41 -13.22
CA VAL A 2 -1.14 -10.14 -12.69
C VAL A 2 -1.18 -9.07 -11.58
N GLY A 3 -0.30 -9.15 -10.57
CA GLY A 3 -0.31 -8.18 -9.47
C GLY A 3 -0.12 -6.72 -9.89
N ALA A 4 0.78 -6.46 -10.85
CA ALA A 4 0.97 -5.11 -11.39
C ALA A 4 -0.27 -4.66 -12.19
N ALA A 5 -0.86 -5.54 -13.00
CA ALA A 5 -2.07 -5.22 -13.75
C ALA A 5 -3.25 -4.88 -12.82
N LEU A 6 -3.45 -5.65 -11.74
CA LEU A 6 -4.49 -5.35 -10.75
C LEU A 6 -4.25 -4.01 -10.04
N MET A 7 -2.99 -3.68 -9.76
CA MET A 7 -2.66 -2.40 -9.12
C MET A 7 -2.92 -1.21 -10.06
N GLU A 8 -2.63 -1.34 -11.35
CA GLU A 8 -2.97 -0.31 -12.34
C GLU A 8 -4.48 -0.09 -12.45
N GLU A 9 -5.29 -1.16 -12.40
CA GLU A 9 -6.75 -1.03 -12.37
C GLU A 9 -7.23 -0.31 -11.10
N CYS A 10 -6.61 -0.57 -9.94
CA CYS A 10 -6.90 0.19 -8.72
C CYS A 10 -6.59 1.69 -8.89
N PHE A 11 -5.49 2.05 -9.57
CA PHE A 11 -5.17 3.45 -9.86
C PHE A 11 -6.17 4.09 -10.81
N HIS A 12 -6.62 3.35 -11.83
CA HIS A 12 -7.65 3.81 -12.75
C HIS A 12 -8.97 4.09 -12.02
N ASP A 13 -9.46 3.13 -11.22
CA ASP A 13 -10.69 3.27 -10.45
C ASP A 13 -10.61 4.44 -9.44
N ALA A 14 -9.47 4.60 -8.76
CA ALA A 14 -9.26 5.73 -7.84
C ALA A 14 -9.35 7.10 -8.55
N ARG A 15 -8.74 7.24 -9.74
CA ARG A 15 -8.86 8.47 -10.55
C ARG A 15 -10.30 8.73 -10.95
N GLN A 16 -11.03 7.70 -11.41
CA GLN A 16 -12.44 7.84 -11.80
C GLN A 16 -13.34 8.27 -10.65
N ARG A 17 -13.00 7.88 -9.41
CA ARG A 17 -13.70 8.30 -8.19
C ARG A 17 -13.31 9.68 -7.71
N GLY A 18 -12.32 10.33 -8.34
CA GLY A 18 -11.77 11.61 -7.87
C GLY A 18 -11.04 11.50 -6.52
N ALA A 19 -10.50 10.32 -6.20
CA ALA A 19 -9.69 10.14 -5.00
C ALA A 19 -8.33 10.83 -5.16
N ASP A 20 -7.82 11.36 -4.06
CA ASP A 20 -6.52 12.04 -3.96
C ASP A 20 -5.38 11.08 -3.57
N VAL A 21 -5.70 9.98 -2.89
CA VAL A 21 -4.70 9.02 -2.38
C VAL A 21 -5.23 7.58 -2.37
N ILE A 22 -4.33 6.62 -2.63
CA ILE A 22 -4.51 5.23 -2.21
C ILE A 22 -3.51 4.94 -1.09
N TRP A 23 -3.98 4.28 -0.04
CA TRP A 23 -3.13 3.81 1.05
C TRP A 23 -3.37 2.34 1.37
N LEU A 24 -2.38 1.72 1.98
CA LEU A 24 -2.43 0.32 2.40
C LEU A 24 -1.55 0.09 3.63
N GLN A 25 -1.84 -1.00 4.33
CA GLN A 25 -0.95 -1.57 5.34
C GLN A 25 -0.21 -2.77 4.74
N VAL A 26 1.09 -2.89 5.02
CA VAL A 26 1.91 -4.02 4.61
C VAL A 26 2.89 -4.40 5.71
N TRP A 27 3.01 -5.69 5.98
CA TRP A 27 3.94 -6.22 6.96
C TRP A 27 5.38 -5.79 6.66
N LYS A 28 5.98 -5.03 7.59
CA LYS A 28 7.29 -4.39 7.39
C LYS A 28 8.42 -5.41 7.16
N GLU A 29 8.24 -6.64 7.63
CA GLU A 29 9.22 -7.73 7.48
C GLU A 29 9.02 -8.54 6.19
N ALA A 30 8.07 -8.16 5.31
CA ALA A 30 7.88 -8.74 3.98
C ALA A 30 8.52 -7.86 2.89
N PRO A 31 9.87 -7.90 2.69
CA PRO A 31 10.56 -7.00 1.77
C PRO A 31 10.11 -7.14 0.32
N TRP A 32 9.63 -8.33 -0.08
CA TRP A 32 9.08 -8.57 -1.41
C TRP A 32 7.79 -7.78 -1.67
N ALA A 33 6.91 -7.67 -0.66
CA ALA A 33 5.65 -6.94 -0.74
C ALA A 33 5.90 -5.43 -0.68
N VAL A 34 6.72 -4.98 0.27
CA VAL A 34 7.13 -3.58 0.39
C VAL A 34 7.78 -3.10 -0.91
N GLY A 35 8.73 -3.87 -1.46
CA GLY A 35 9.39 -3.55 -2.73
C GLY A 35 8.43 -3.55 -3.92
N PHE A 36 7.39 -4.39 -3.92
CA PHE A 36 6.34 -4.33 -4.94
C PHE A 36 5.60 -2.99 -4.90
N TYR A 37 5.12 -2.56 -3.73
CA TYR A 37 4.40 -1.29 -3.60
C TYR A 37 5.30 -0.07 -3.87
N GLN A 38 6.57 -0.12 -3.48
CA GLN A 38 7.54 0.92 -3.84
C GLN A 38 7.70 1.06 -5.36
N ARG A 39 7.82 -0.05 -6.10
CA ARG A 39 7.86 -0.03 -7.57
C ARG A 39 6.57 0.48 -8.20
N MET A 40 5.44 0.32 -7.52
CA MET A 40 4.13 0.86 -7.94
C MET A 40 3.93 2.33 -7.53
N GLY A 41 4.94 2.97 -6.92
CA GLY A 41 4.94 4.39 -6.60
C GLY A 41 4.41 4.75 -5.21
N PHE A 42 4.25 3.77 -4.31
CA PHE A 42 3.93 4.02 -2.91
C PHE A 42 5.17 4.37 -2.09
N SER A 43 5.01 5.25 -1.11
CA SER A 43 6.02 5.56 -0.09
C SER A 43 5.50 5.20 1.30
N VAL A 44 6.42 4.88 2.23
CA VAL A 44 6.06 4.69 3.64
C VAL A 44 5.72 6.06 4.23
N VAL A 45 4.53 6.17 4.82
CA VAL A 45 4.04 7.40 5.46
C VAL A 45 3.76 7.23 6.95
N GLY A 46 3.86 6.01 7.46
CA GLY A 46 3.69 5.72 8.88
C GLY A 46 3.81 4.25 9.21
N SER A 47 3.36 3.91 10.40
CA SER A 47 3.27 2.53 10.90
C SER A 47 1.95 2.31 11.61
N ALA A 48 1.51 1.06 11.60
CA ALA A 48 0.31 0.63 12.29
C ALA A 48 0.61 -0.64 13.09
N LEU A 49 0.42 -0.55 14.41
CA LEU A 49 0.53 -1.71 15.29
C LEU A 49 -0.77 -2.51 15.27
N PHE A 50 -0.65 -3.83 15.32
CA PHE A 50 -1.80 -4.73 15.50
C PHE A 50 -1.42 -5.82 16.49
N TYR A 51 -2.44 -6.41 17.12
CA TYR A 51 -2.27 -7.39 18.17
C TYR A 51 -2.78 -8.76 17.71
N PHE A 52 -1.96 -9.79 17.86
CA PHE A 52 -2.33 -11.20 17.72
C PHE A 52 -2.10 -11.89 19.07
N GLY A 53 -3.12 -11.84 19.93
CA GLY A 53 -2.98 -12.24 21.33
C GLY A 53 -1.98 -11.33 22.05
N GLU A 54 -0.91 -11.90 22.58
CA GLU A 54 0.18 -11.15 23.24
C GLU A 54 1.25 -10.65 22.26
N GLN A 55 1.23 -11.12 21.00
CA GLN A 55 2.19 -10.69 20.00
C GLN A 55 1.76 -9.35 19.38
N ILE A 56 2.68 -8.39 19.35
CA ILE A 56 2.49 -7.11 18.67
C ILE A 56 3.17 -7.19 17.30
N GLY A 57 2.36 -7.09 16.24
CA GLY A 57 2.84 -6.89 14.89
C GLY A 57 2.89 -5.42 14.53
N ASN A 58 3.59 -5.12 13.44
CA ASN A 58 3.82 -3.75 12.99
C ASN A 58 3.92 -3.72 11.47
N ASP A 59 2.95 -3.04 10.85
CA ASP A 59 2.90 -2.80 9.42
C ASP A 59 3.45 -1.42 9.08
N HIS A 60 4.03 -1.30 7.89
CA HIS A 60 4.13 0.00 7.24
C HIS A 60 2.74 0.43 6.77
N VAL A 61 2.40 1.68 7.03
CA VAL A 61 1.36 2.39 6.27
C VAL A 61 2.05 3.01 5.06
N MET A 62 1.64 2.63 3.86
CA MET A 62 2.17 3.16 2.61
C MET A 62 1.09 3.91 1.84
N ALA A 63 1.45 5.01 1.19
CA ALA A 63 0.52 5.82 0.42
C ALA A 63 1.11 6.25 -0.93
N ARG A 64 0.23 6.46 -1.92
CA ARG A 64 0.53 7.03 -3.22
C ARG A 64 -0.53 8.07 -3.57
N GLY A 65 -0.10 9.29 -3.91
CA GLY A 65 -0.98 10.30 -4.45
C GLY A 65 -1.50 9.91 -5.84
N ILE A 66 -2.79 10.12 -6.06
CA ILE A 66 -3.46 9.91 -7.34
C ILE A 66 -3.66 11.30 -7.95
N ALA A 67 -2.75 11.67 -8.87
CA ALA A 67 -2.95 12.88 -9.64
C ALA A 67 -4.22 12.73 -10.51
N PRO A 68 -5.02 13.79 -10.68
CA PRO A 68 -6.12 13.80 -11.64
C PRO A 68 -5.64 13.52 -13.07
#